data_AF-T2HPU9-F1
#
_entry.id   AF-T2HPU9-F1
#
_cell.length_a   1.000
_cell.length_b   1.000
_cell.length_c   1.000
_cell.angle_alpha   90.00
_cell.angle_beta   90.00
_cell.angle_gamma   90.00
#
_symmetry.space_group_name_H-M   'P 1'
#
loop_
_entity.id
_entity.type
_entity.pdbx_description
1 polymer ?
#
loop_
_entity_poly.entity_id
_entity_poly.type
_entity_poly.pdbx_seq_one_letter_code
_entity_poly.pdbx_strand_id
1 'polypeptide(L)' 'EIQGIVSWGGHPCGQPRKPGLYTKVFDHLDWIKSIIAGNKDAICPP' A
#
# COMPACT_ATOMS: atom_id res chain seq x y z
N GLU A 1 13.40 4.15 -4.57
CA GLU A 1 12.02 3.87 -4.98
C GLU A 1 11.16 3.68 -3.73
N ILE A 2 9.88 4.04 -3.76
CA ILE A 2 8.94 3.79 -2.67
C ILE A 2 8.23 2.45 -2.96
N GLN A 3 8.52 1.42 -2.17
CA GLN A 3 7.99 0.08 -2.40
C GLN A 3 6.75 -0.25 -1.57
N GLY A 4 6.58 0.39 -0.41
CA GLY A 4 5.51 0.05 0.52
C GLY A 4 5.05 1.21 1.39
N ILE A 5 3.79 1.16 1.81
CA ILE A 5 3.21 2.02 2.83
C ILE A 5 2.93 1.17 4.07
N VAL A 6 3.29 1.64 5.26
CA VAL A 6 3.01 0.92 6.52
C VAL A 6 1.51 0.69 6.64
N SER A 7 1.10 -0.59 6.75
CA SER A 7 -0.31 -0.95 6.90
C SER A 7 -0.59 -1.29 8.36
N TRP A 8 -0.06 -2.40 8.86
CA TRP A 8 -0.27 -2.83 10.23
C TRP A 8 0.84 -3.77 10.71
N GLY A 9 0.83 -4.07 12.01
CA GLY A 9 1.73 -5.02 12.63
C GLY A 9 1.18 -5.53 13.96
N GLY A 10 1.86 -6.50 14.56
CA GLY A 10 1.47 -7.03 15.86
C GLY A 10 1.63 -6.01 17.00
N HIS A 11 0.90 -6.23 18.10
CA HIS A 11 1.06 -5.53 19.37
C HIS A 11 1.45 -6.54 20.48
N PRO A 12 2.54 -6.32 21.25
CA PRO A 12 3.58 -5.29 21.05
C PRO A 12 4.34 -5.46 19.72
N CYS A 13 4.98 -4.40 19.23
CA CYS A 13 5.79 -4.45 18.01
C CYS A 13 7.10 -5.26 18.24
N GLY A 14 7.76 -5.67 17.15
CA GLY A 14 9.08 -6.33 17.22
C GLY A 14 9.08 -7.79 17.70
N GLN A 15 7.91 -8.44 17.78
CA GLN A 15 7.81 -9.84 18.20
C GLN A 15 8.44 -10.80 17.18
N PRO A 16 9.17 -11.84 17.62
CA PRO A 16 9.69 -12.87 16.73
C PRO A 16 8.59 -13.50 15.89
N ARG A 17 8.84 -13.67 14.58
CA ARG A 17 7.89 -14.24 13.61
C ARG A 17 6.58 -13.46 13.44
N LYS A 18 6.50 -12.21 13.89
CA LYS A 18 5.39 -11.30 13.60
C LYS A 18 5.89 -10.11 12.76
N PRO A 19 5.95 -10.27 11.42
CA PRO A 19 6.42 -9.19 10.55
C PRO A 19 5.42 -8.02 10.54
N GLY A 20 5.93 -6.84 10.18
CA GLY A 20 5.09 -5.73 9.75
C GLY A 20 4.57 -5.99 8.35
N LEU A 21 3.34 -5.58 8.08
CA LEU A 21 2.71 -5.69 6.79
C LEU A 21 2.61 -4.31 6.14
N TYR A 22 2.94 -4.28 4.85
CA TYR A 22 3.03 -3.06 4.05
C TYR A 22 2.16 -3.21 2.82
N THR A 23 1.42 -2.16 2.47
CA THR A 23 0.70 -2.09 1.19
C THR A 23 1.71 -1.97 0.06
N LYS A 24 1.66 -2.87 -0.91
CA LYS A 24 2.58 -2.90 -2.06
C LYS A 24 2.22 -1.78 -3.05
N VAL A 25 3.05 -0.73 -3.09
CA VAL A 25 2.79 0.48 -3.89
C VAL A 25 2.75 0.17 -5.38
N PHE A 26 3.59 -0.77 -5.84
CA PHE A 26 3.67 -1.14 -7.25
C PHE A 26 2.32 -1.54 -7.85
N ASP A 27 1.52 -2.31 -7.11
CA ASP A 27 0.23 -2.82 -7.60
C ASP A 27 -0.80 -1.69 -7.78
N HIS A 28 -0.56 -0.53 -7.14
CA HIS A 28 -1.48 0.62 -7.14
C HIS A 28 -1.02 1.75 -8.07
N LEU A 29 0.09 1.60 -8.79
CA LEU A 29 0.69 2.69 -9.57
C LEU A 29 -0.27 3.24 -10.65
N ASP A 30 -1.01 2.38 -11.33
CA ASP A 30 -1.92 2.80 -12.39
C ASP A 30 -3.13 3.55 -11.83
N TRP A 31 -3.67 3.06 -10.71
CA TRP A 31 -4.72 3.76 -9.97
C TRP A 31 -4.24 5.14 -9.50
N ILE A 32 -3.07 5.23 -8.87
CA ILE A 32 -2.48 6.50 -8.39
C ILE A 32 -2.30 7.48 -9.55
N LYS A 33 -1.72 7.04 -10.67
CA LYS A 33 -1.52 7.89 -11.86
C LYS A 33 -2.84 8.38 -12.44
N SER A 34 -3.84 7.51 -12.50
CA SER A 34 -5.18 7.83 -13.00
C SER A 34 -5.86 8.91 -12.14
N ILE A 35 -5.79 8.79 -10.81
CA ILE A 35 -6.33 9.79 -9.88
C ILE A 35 -5.61 11.14 -10.07
N ILE A 36 -4.27 11.14 -10.15
CA ILE A 36 -3.48 12.37 -10.36
C ILE A 36 -3.81 13.03 -11.70
N ALA A 37 -4.11 12.24 -12.74
CA ALA A 37 -4.54 12.74 -14.05
C ALA A 37 -5.97 13.32 -14.06
N GLY A 38 -6.69 13.28 -12.93
CA GLY A 38 -8.02 13.88 -12.77
C GLY A 38 -9.19 12.91 -12.93
N ASN A 39 -8.94 11.61 -13.12
CA ASN A 39 -10.00 10.61 -13.12
C ASN A 39 -10.53 10.41 -11.69
N LYS A 40 -11.83 10.63 -11.48
CA LYS A 40 -12.49 10.47 -10.17
C LYS A 40 -13.15 9.12 -9.96
N ASP A 41 -13.24 8.32 -11.02
CA ASP A 41 -13.93 7.03 -11.06
C ASP A 41 -12.95 5.84 -11.15
N ALA A 42 -11.65 6.10 -10.94
CA ALA A 42 -10.62 5.06 -10.98
C ALA A 42 -10.80 4.07 -9.81
N ILE A 43 -10.87 2.78 -10.14
CA ILE A 43 -11.04 1.71 -9.17
C ILE A 43 -9.66 1.20 -8.74
N CYS A 44 -9.49 0.96 -7.44
CA CYS A 44 -8.28 0.34 -6.91
C CYS A 44 -8.11 -1.09 -7.45
N PRO A 45 -6.87 -1.62 -7.53
CA PRO A 45 -6.68 -3.05 -7.76
C PRO A 45 -7.47 -3.88 -6.73
N PRO A 46 -8.02 -5.04 -7.13
CA PRO A 46 -8.79 -5.91 -6.23
C PRO A 46 -7.95 -6.46 -5.07
#